data_AF-A0A9X5E726-F1
#
_entry.id   AF-A0A9X5E726-F1
#
_cell.length_a   1.000
_cell.length_b   1.000
_cell.length_c   1.000
_cell.angle_alpha   90.00
_cell.angle_beta   90.00
_cell.angle_gamma   90.00
#
_symmetry.space_group_name_H-M   'P 1'
#
loop_
_entity.id
_entity.type
_entity.pdbx_description
1 polymer ?
#
loop_
_entity_poly.entity_id
_entity_poly.type
_entity_poly.pdbx_seq_one_letter_code
_entity_poly.pdbx_strand_id
1 'polypeptide(L)' 'MARKKLYQDSDYIQIVVPKSEKAIFDAVCSAKQTTMSEVLRQAMKQYLVANKEVVEEVGT' A
#
# COMPACT_ATOMS: atom_id res chain seq x y z
N MET A 1 -2.66 -30.72 0.73
CA MET A 1 -2.49 -29.69 1.77
C MET A 1 -3.10 -28.38 1.27
N ALA A 2 -4.14 -27.88 1.93
CA ALA A 2 -4.81 -26.64 1.52
C ALA A 2 -3.94 -25.43 1.90
N ARG A 3 -3.53 -24.63 0.91
CA ARG A 3 -2.85 -23.35 1.15
C ARG A 3 -3.82 -22.42 1.86
N LYS A 4 -3.63 -22.19 3.16
CA LYS A 4 -4.32 -21.13 3.92
C LYS A 4 -4.20 -19.82 3.14
N LYS A 5 -5.34 -19.27 2.69
CA LYS A 5 -5.40 -17.94 2.06
C LYS A 5 -5.09 -16.89 3.14
N LEU A 6 -3.83 -16.49 3.26
CA LEU A 6 -3.32 -15.56 4.28
C LEU A 6 -3.84 -14.11 4.16
N TYR A 7 -4.71 -13.81 3.19
CA TYR A 7 -5.20 -12.46 2.89
C TYR A 7 -6.73 -12.43 2.72
N GLN A 8 -7.46 -13.04 3.65
CA GLN A 8 -8.91 -13.22 3.51
C GLN A 8 -9.68 -11.89 3.65
N ASP A 9 -9.12 -10.91 4.36
CA ASP A 9 -9.73 -9.58 4.60
C ASP A 9 -8.83 -8.45 4.06
N SER A 10 -8.44 -8.52 2.79
CA SER A 10 -7.62 -7.47 2.18
C SER A 10 -8.13 -7.13 0.79
N ASP A 11 -8.39 -5.84 0.58
CA ASP A 11 -8.69 -5.29 -0.73
C ASP A 11 -7.40 -5.00 -1.50
N TYR A 12 -7.46 -5.19 -2.83
CA TYR A 12 -6.38 -4.87 -3.73
C TYR A 12 -6.66 -3.54 -4.44
N ILE A 13 -5.70 -2.63 -4.38
CA ILE A 13 -5.75 -1.35 -5.09
C ILE A 13 -4.86 -1.46 -6.33
N GLN A 14 -5.44 -1.21 -7.51
CA GLN A 14 -4.69 -1.08 -8.75
C GLN A 14 -4.47 0.39 -9.07
N ILE A 15 -3.23 0.76 -9.34
CA ILE A 15 -2.86 2.13 -9.71
C ILE A 15 -2.12 2.11 -11.05
N VAL A 16 -2.46 3.07 -11.91
CA VAL A 16 -1.71 3.32 -13.15
C VAL A 16 -0.59 4.29 -12.82
N VAL A 17 0.64 3.86 -13.06
CA VAL A 17 1.84 4.68 -12.84
C VAL A 17 2.71 4.71 -14.11
N PRO A 18 3.38 5.83 -14.40
CA PRO A 18 4.40 5.90 -15.44
C PRO A 18 5.49 4.84 -15.24
N LYS A 19 5.97 4.26 -16.35
CA LYS A 19 7.02 3.22 -16.30
C LYS A 19 8.31 3.71 -15.65
N SER A 20 8.66 4.98 -15.86
CA SER A 20 9.84 5.62 -15.26
C SER A 20 9.76 5.64 -13.74
N GLU A 21 8.61 6.03 -13.19
CA GLU A 21 8.37 6.08 -11.75
C GLU A 21 8.37 4.69 -11.13
N LYS A 22 7.74 3.71 -11.80
CA LYS A 22 7.79 2.31 -11.36
C LYS A 22 9.22 1.79 -11.27
N ALA A 23 10.07 2.07 -12.26
CA ALA A 23 11.47 1.64 -12.25
C ALA A 23 12.25 2.22 -11.06
N ILE A 24 12.04 3.50 -10.75
CA ILE A 24 12.63 4.14 -9.56
C ILE A 24 12.13 3.43 -8.29
N PHE A 25 10.84 3.13 -8.22
CA PHE A 25 10.24 2.46 -7.06
C PHE A 25 10.78 1.04 -6.87
N ASP A 26 10.94 0.28 -7.95
CA ASP A 26 11.53 -1.06 -7.96
C ASP A 26 12.99 -1.02 -7.44
N ALA A 27 13.77 -0.03 -7.87
CA ALA A 27 15.14 0.17 -7.41
C ALA A 27 15.20 0.48 -5.90
N VAL A 28 14.30 1.34 -5.40
CA VAL A 28 14.21 1.67 -3.97
C VAL A 28 13.82 0.44 -3.14
N CYS A 29 12.84 -0.33 -3.60
CA CYS A 29 12.40 -1.56 -2.92
C CYS A 29 13.55 -2.57 -2.83
N SER A 30 14.30 -2.73 -3.92
CA SER A 30 15.47 -3.59 -3.98
C SER A 30 16.57 -3.15 -3.02
N ALA A 31 16.91 -1.85 -3.00
CA ALA A 31 17.95 -1.31 -2.13
C ALA A 31 17.61 -1.45 -0.64
N LYS A 32 16.32 -1.35 -0.29
CA LYS A 32 15.82 -1.46 1.09
C LYS A 32 15.39 -2.87 1.50
N GLN A 33 15.55 -3.86 0.62
CA GLN A 33 15.09 -5.24 0.83
C GLN A 33 13.64 -5.33 1.32
N THR A 34 12.75 -4.54 0.70
CA THR A 34 11.34 -4.44 1.08
C THR A 34 10.45 -4.60 -0.15
N THR A 35 9.14 -4.74 0.06
CA THR A 35 8.15 -4.82 -1.02
C THR A 35 7.47 -3.48 -1.27
N MET A 36 7.01 -3.25 -2.52
CA MET A 36 6.24 -2.06 -2.87
C MET A 36 5.02 -1.90 -1.94
N SER A 37 4.36 -3.02 -1.62
CA SER A 37 3.20 -3.05 -0.73
C SER A 37 3.52 -2.55 0.68
N GLU A 38 4.69 -2.89 1.23
CA GLU A 38 5.11 -2.41 2.56
C GLU A 38 5.42 -0.92 2.55
N VAL A 39 6.14 -0.45 1.53
CA VAL A 39 6.46 0.97 1.36
C VAL A 39 5.18 1.79 1.25
N LEU A 40 4.24 1.36 0.41
CA LEU A 40 2.96 2.04 0.24
C LEU A 40 2.12 2.00 1.53
N ARG A 41 2.05 0.87 2.24
CA ARG A 41 1.34 0.81 3.52
C ARG A 41 1.92 1.76 4.57
N GLN A 42 3.24 1.90 4.66
CA GLN A 42 3.88 2.82 5.59
C GLN A 42 3.55 4.28 5.24
N ALA A 43 3.64 4.65 3.96
CA ALA A 43 3.29 5.98 3.48
C ALA A 43 1.80 6.29 3.71
N MET A 44 0.92 5.35 3.34
CA MET A 44 -0.52 5.47 3.58
C MET A 44 -0.85 5.58 5.08
N LYS A 45 -0.17 4.83 5.96
CA LYS A 45 -0.42 4.89 7.40
C LYS A 45 -0.18 6.30 7.95
N GLN A 46 0.90 6.97 7.52
CA GLN A 46 1.17 8.35 7.94
C GLN A 46 0.08 9.30 7.46
N TYR A 47 -0.35 9.15 6.20
CA TYR A 47 -1.42 9.96 5.63
C TYR A 47 -2.78 9.73 6.31
N LEU A 48 -3.16 8.47 6.56
CA LEU A 48 -4.41 8.10 7.22
C LEU A 48 -4.43 8.54 8.68
N VAL A 49 -3.30 8.47 9.39
CA VAL A 49 -3.20 8.99 10.77
C VAL A 49 -3.39 10.50 10.79
N ALA A 50 -2.79 11.22 9.83
CA ALA A 50 -2.93 12.67 9.71
C ALA A 50 -4.35 13.13 9.36
N ASN A 51 -5.13 12.29 8.67
CA ASN A 51 -6.49 12.60 8.18
C ASN A 51 -7.58 11.76 8.87
N LYS A 52 -7.31 11.25 10.08
CA LYS A 52 -8.25 10.39 10.83
C LYS A 52 -9.61 11.06 11.09
N GLU A 53 -9.64 12.39 11.21
CA GLU A 53 -10.86 13.17 11.44
C GLU A 53 -11.78 13.23 10.21
N VAL A 54 -11.27 12.97 8.99
CA VAL A 54 -12.07 12.97 7.75
C VAL A 54 -12.99 11.74 7.65
N VAL A 55 -12.66 10.67 8.37
CA VAL A 55 -13.41 9.39 8.28
C VAL A 55 -14.73 9.44 9.04
N GLU A 56 -14.90 10.32 10.04
CA GLU A 56 -16.18 10.48 10.74
C GLU A 56 -17.25 11.20 9.91
N GLU A 57 -16.87 11.94 8.85
CA GLU A 57 -17.83 12.61 7.95
C GLU A 57 -18.31 11.73 6.78
N VAL A 58 -17.65 10.59 6.52
CA VAL A 58 -18.03 9.65 5.44
C VAL A 58 -18.84 8.45 5.96
N GLY A 59 -19.13 8.42 7.27
CA GLY A 59 -19.92 7.39 7.93
C GLY A 59 -21.34 7.84 8.29
N THR A 60 -22.26 7.86 7.33
CA THR A 60 -23.70 7.59 7.55
C THR A 60 -24.24 6.77 6.40
#